data_AF-A0A517QDD1-F1
#
_entry.id   AF-A0A517QDD1-F1
#
_cell.length_a   1.000
_cell.length_b   1.000
_cell.length_c   1.000
_cell.angle_alpha   90.00
_cell.angle_beta   90.00
_cell.angle_gamma   90.00
#
_symmetry.space_group_name_H-M   'P 1'
#
loop_
_entity.id
_entity.type
_entity.pdbx_description
1 polymer ?
#
loop_
_entity_poly.entity_id
_entity_poly.type
_entity_poly.pdbx_seq_one_letter_code
_entity_poly.pdbx_strand_id
1 'polypeptide(L)'
;MARNWTRDELILAMSLYCRLPFGKYDKGNAEVIQLSECINRTPSSVAMKLSNLASLDPFHQERGVRGLANASKSDRAIWQEFHADWEALADESVRLESEYELLPNLEIIEEPLQFEGATESTRVTKVRRAQRFFRSTVLASYEERCCITKIQNKELLIASHIIPWSEDATKRADPHNGLCLNALHDKAFDRGLITLDEEYRLVHSQQLRDAYTVEAMNRFFRPYEGEPIHFPWRFLPDRECLERHRNQIFVA
;
A
#
# COMPACT_ATOMS: atom_id res chain seq x y z
N MET A 1 -24.43 11.58 -25.15
CA MET A 1 -24.20 11.96 -23.73
C MET A 1 -23.19 10.99 -23.14
N ALA A 2 -22.26 11.45 -22.31
CA ALA A 2 -21.35 10.55 -21.62
C ALA A 2 -22.13 9.69 -20.61
N ARG A 3 -21.89 8.37 -20.60
CA ARG A 3 -22.46 7.44 -19.64
C ARG A 3 -21.90 7.72 -18.23
N ASN A 4 -22.77 7.79 -17.24
CA ASN A 4 -22.39 7.94 -15.83
C ASN A 4 -21.50 6.77 -15.37
N TRP A 5 -20.58 7.05 -14.45
CA TRP A 5 -19.76 6.02 -13.82
C TRP A 5 -20.61 5.19 -12.86
N THR A 6 -20.51 3.87 -12.95
CA THR A 6 -21.13 2.96 -11.97
C THR A 6 -20.26 2.88 -10.71
N ARG A 7 -20.81 2.33 -9.61
CA ARG A 7 -20.03 2.13 -8.38
C ARG A 7 -18.85 1.18 -8.63
N ASP A 8 -19.07 0.07 -9.32
CA ASP A 8 -18.03 -0.92 -9.62
C ASP A 8 -16.88 -0.33 -10.45
N GLU A 9 -17.20 0.51 -11.45
CA GLU A 9 -16.19 1.21 -12.23
C GLU A 9 -15.39 2.22 -11.40
N LEU A 10 -16.04 2.84 -10.40
CA LEU A 10 -15.37 3.74 -9.47
C LEU A 10 -14.46 2.99 -8.50
N ILE A 11 -14.86 1.80 -8.05
CA ILE A 11 -14.01 0.91 -7.23
C ILE A 11 -12.78 0.48 -8.02
N LEU A 12 -12.96 0.03 -9.27
CA LEU A 12 -11.85 -0.35 -10.15
C LEU A 12 -10.91 0.83 -10.42
N ALA A 13 -11.46 2.02 -10.66
CA ALA A 13 -10.66 3.24 -10.83
C ALA A 13 -9.91 3.63 -9.55
N MET A 14 -10.54 3.51 -8.38
CA MET A 14 -9.90 3.79 -7.09
C MET A 14 -8.79 2.77 -6.78
N SER A 15 -9.04 1.48 -7.03
CA SER A 15 -8.03 0.41 -6.90
C SER A 15 -6.83 0.68 -7.79
N LEU A 16 -7.08 0.99 -9.08
CA LEU A 16 -6.03 1.34 -10.03
C LEU A 16 -5.25 2.58 -9.58
N TYR A 17 -5.96 3.61 -9.09
CA TYR A 17 -5.32 4.79 -8.52
C TYR A 17 -4.36 4.39 -7.40
N CYS A 18 -4.81 3.62 -6.41
CA CYS A 18 -4.03 3.16 -5.25
C CYS A 18 -2.77 2.34 -5.60
N ARG A 19 -2.73 1.67 -6.76
CA ARG A 19 -1.60 0.81 -7.16
C ARG A 19 -0.71 1.38 -8.27
N LEU A 20 -1.08 2.50 -8.90
CA LEU A 20 -0.22 3.18 -9.87
C LEU A 20 0.82 4.07 -9.19
N PRO A 21 2.10 4.07 -9.62
CA PRO A 21 3.10 5.02 -9.14
C PRO A 21 2.76 6.48 -9.47
N PHE A 22 3.45 7.42 -8.81
CA PHE A 22 3.21 8.85 -8.99
C PHE A 22 3.29 9.27 -10.47
N GLY A 23 2.29 10.01 -10.93
CA GLY A 23 2.22 10.54 -12.31
C GLY A 23 2.01 9.49 -13.40
N LYS A 24 1.75 8.22 -13.07
CA LYS A 24 1.56 7.12 -14.05
C LYS A 24 0.10 6.88 -14.46
N TYR A 25 -0.81 7.79 -14.16
CA TYR A 25 -2.25 7.67 -14.48
C TYR A 25 -2.63 8.33 -15.83
N ASP A 26 -1.70 8.37 -16.79
CA ASP A 26 -1.95 8.92 -18.12
C ASP A 26 -2.60 7.90 -19.08
N LYS A 27 -3.16 8.40 -20.18
CA LYS A 27 -3.91 7.59 -21.17
C LYS A 27 -3.05 6.57 -21.93
N GLY A 28 -1.73 6.68 -21.87
CA GLY A 28 -0.78 5.76 -22.50
C GLY A 28 -0.28 4.66 -21.57
N ASN A 29 -0.62 4.73 -20.27
CA ASN A 29 -0.29 3.66 -19.33
C ASN A 29 -1.06 2.37 -19.68
N ALA A 30 -0.35 1.24 -19.71
CA ALA A 30 -0.91 -0.06 -20.10
C ALA A 30 -2.09 -0.50 -19.21
N GLU A 31 -2.02 -0.27 -17.91
CA GLU A 31 -3.08 -0.63 -16.95
C GLU A 31 -4.30 0.29 -17.08
N VAL A 32 -4.08 1.57 -17.42
CA VAL A 32 -5.16 2.52 -17.75
C VAL A 32 -5.88 2.09 -19.02
N ILE A 33 -5.13 1.68 -20.05
CA ILE A 33 -5.68 1.16 -21.31
C ILE A 33 -6.49 -0.11 -21.05
N GLN A 34 -5.90 -1.08 -20.35
CA GLN A 34 -6.55 -2.35 -20.01
C GLN A 34 -7.86 -2.13 -19.25
N LEU A 35 -7.85 -1.30 -18.19
CA LEU A 35 -9.07 -0.98 -17.46
C LEU A 35 -10.12 -0.35 -18.38
N SER A 36 -9.72 0.57 -19.25
CA SER A 36 -10.63 1.25 -20.15
C SER A 36 -11.34 0.29 -21.12
N GLU A 37 -10.62 -0.70 -21.63
CA GLU A 37 -11.17 -1.75 -22.50
C GLU A 37 -12.20 -2.59 -21.73
N CYS A 38 -11.85 -3.07 -20.54
CA CYS A 38 -12.73 -3.93 -19.73
C CYS A 38 -14.04 -3.23 -19.31
N ILE A 39 -14.02 -1.93 -19.03
CA ILE A 39 -15.22 -1.18 -18.62
C ILE A 39 -15.89 -0.42 -19.78
N ASN A 40 -15.46 -0.68 -21.02
CA ASN A 40 -15.98 -0.04 -22.23
C ASN A 40 -15.96 1.51 -22.15
N ARG A 41 -14.81 2.08 -21.77
CA ARG A 41 -14.51 3.52 -21.73
C ARG A 41 -13.26 3.82 -22.54
N THR A 42 -12.98 5.10 -22.78
CA THR A 42 -11.72 5.50 -23.42
C THR A 42 -10.59 5.61 -22.38
N PRO A 43 -9.32 5.36 -22.75
CA PRO A 43 -8.18 5.55 -21.85
C PRO A 43 -8.12 6.98 -21.28
N SER A 44 -8.50 7.98 -22.08
CA SER A 44 -8.60 9.38 -21.61
C SER A 44 -9.67 9.58 -20.55
N SER A 45 -10.82 8.89 -20.64
CA SER A 45 -11.86 8.95 -19.62
C SER A 45 -11.39 8.35 -18.30
N VAL A 46 -10.62 7.25 -18.35
CA VAL A 46 -10.05 6.61 -17.15
C VAL A 46 -8.96 7.51 -16.55
N ALA A 47 -7.99 7.97 -17.34
CA ALA A 47 -6.94 8.88 -16.88
C ALA A 47 -7.51 10.15 -16.21
N MET A 48 -8.57 10.74 -16.78
CA MET A 48 -9.28 11.87 -16.17
C MET A 48 -9.94 11.49 -14.84
N LYS A 49 -10.55 10.30 -14.75
CA LYS A 49 -11.14 9.81 -13.50
C LYS A 49 -10.09 9.63 -12.42
N LEU A 50 -8.94 9.03 -12.73
CA LEU A 50 -7.82 8.88 -11.81
C LEU A 50 -7.29 10.25 -11.36
N SER A 51 -7.20 11.23 -12.26
CA SER A 51 -6.81 12.60 -11.93
C SER A 51 -7.81 13.29 -10.99
N ASN A 52 -9.10 13.04 -11.16
CA ASN A 52 -10.14 13.53 -10.25
C ASN A 52 -10.00 12.90 -8.86
N LEU A 53 -9.78 11.58 -8.78
CA LEU A 53 -9.54 10.89 -7.50
C LEU A 53 -8.27 11.42 -6.82
N ALA A 54 -7.17 11.58 -7.57
CA ALA A 54 -5.94 12.16 -7.07
C ALA A 54 -6.13 13.58 -6.49
N SER A 55 -7.06 14.37 -7.02
CA SER A 55 -7.37 15.71 -6.47
C SER A 55 -7.97 15.68 -5.05
N LEU A 56 -8.48 14.52 -4.61
CA LEU A 56 -9.02 14.29 -3.28
C LEU A 56 -7.95 13.88 -2.25
N ASP A 57 -6.76 13.49 -2.71
CA ASP A 57 -5.65 13.06 -1.84
C ASP A 57 -5.09 14.25 -1.05
N PRO A 58 -5.11 14.21 0.30
CA PRO A 58 -4.52 15.24 1.15
C PRO A 58 -3.07 15.57 0.79
N PHE A 59 -2.26 14.58 0.41
CA PHE A 59 -0.86 14.78 0.05
C PHE A 59 -0.71 15.73 -1.15
N HIS A 60 -1.56 15.59 -2.17
CA HIS A 60 -1.53 16.48 -3.34
C HIS A 60 -2.06 17.88 -3.01
N GLN A 61 -3.06 17.96 -2.14
CA GLN A 61 -3.64 19.23 -1.69
C GLN A 61 -2.61 20.06 -0.91
N GLU A 62 -1.88 19.45 0.02
CA GLU A 62 -0.85 20.10 0.84
C GLU A 62 0.33 20.63 0.02
N ARG A 63 0.70 19.91 -1.06
CA ARG A 63 1.76 20.33 -1.99
C ARG A 63 1.33 21.42 -2.98
N GLY A 64 0.09 21.91 -2.89
CA GLY A 64 -0.44 22.92 -3.80
C GLY A 64 -0.68 22.40 -5.23
N VAL A 65 -0.64 21.09 -5.44
CA VAL A 65 -0.96 20.46 -6.72
C VAL A 65 -2.47 20.54 -6.91
N ARG A 66 -2.93 21.61 -7.54
CA ARG A 66 -4.32 21.74 -8.00
C ARG A 66 -4.49 20.83 -9.21
N GLY A 67 -4.81 19.56 -8.97
CA GLY A 67 -5.33 18.68 -10.01
C GLY A 67 -6.61 19.26 -10.63
N LEU A 68 -7.19 18.55 -11.61
CA LEU A 68 -8.52 18.91 -12.14
C LEU A 68 -9.51 18.94 -10.96
N ALA A 69 -10.00 20.12 -10.57
CA ALA A 69 -10.86 20.32 -9.40
C ALA A 69 -12.29 19.75 -9.55
N ASN A 70 -12.49 18.83 -10.49
CA ASN A 70 -13.78 18.34 -10.95
C ASN A 70 -14.15 16.97 -10.37
N ALA A 71 -13.64 16.63 -9.17
CA ALA A 71 -14.08 15.44 -8.46
C ALA A 71 -15.60 15.53 -8.18
N SER A 72 -16.33 14.62 -8.81
CA SER A 72 -17.79 14.57 -8.76
C SER A 72 -18.29 14.09 -7.39
N LYS A 73 -19.61 14.19 -7.15
CA LYS A 73 -20.22 13.68 -5.92
C LYS A 73 -19.94 12.19 -5.71
N SER A 74 -19.99 11.38 -6.78
CA SER A 74 -19.69 9.94 -6.70
C SER A 74 -18.21 9.66 -6.46
N ASP A 75 -17.30 10.50 -6.98
CA ASP A 75 -15.86 10.37 -6.73
C ASP A 75 -15.54 10.60 -5.25
N ARG A 76 -16.18 11.61 -4.64
CA ARG A 76 -16.05 11.88 -3.19
C ARG A 76 -16.67 10.78 -2.33
N ALA A 77 -17.81 10.23 -2.76
CA ALA A 77 -18.45 9.14 -2.04
C ALA A 77 -17.58 7.89 -2.02
N ILE A 78 -17.05 7.45 -3.17
CA ILE A 78 -16.17 6.27 -3.20
C ILE A 78 -14.87 6.49 -2.45
N TRP A 79 -14.32 7.71 -2.52
CA TRP A 79 -13.13 8.09 -1.76
C TRP A 79 -13.36 7.94 -0.25
N GLN A 80 -14.47 8.48 0.25
CA GLN A 80 -14.85 8.39 1.66
C GLN A 80 -15.10 6.94 2.09
N GLU A 81 -15.73 6.14 1.23
CA GLU A 81 -16.01 4.73 1.49
C GLU A 81 -14.72 3.92 1.67
N PHE A 82 -13.75 4.08 0.77
CA PHE A 82 -12.43 3.42 0.88
C PHE A 82 -11.67 3.82 2.15
N HIS A 83 -11.70 5.10 2.52
CA HIS A 83 -11.00 5.58 3.72
C HIS A 83 -11.72 5.21 5.02
N ALA A 84 -13.00 4.83 4.95
CA ALA A 84 -13.76 4.35 6.10
C ALA A 84 -13.59 2.85 6.34
N ASP A 85 -13.46 2.05 5.27
CA ASP A 85 -13.31 0.59 5.35
C ASP A 85 -12.40 0.05 4.24
N TRP A 86 -11.10 0.07 4.50
CA TRP A 86 -10.10 -0.46 3.57
C TRP A 86 -10.24 -1.96 3.32
N GLU A 87 -10.64 -2.76 4.32
CA GLU A 87 -10.70 -4.22 4.19
C GLU A 87 -11.84 -4.63 3.25
N ALA A 88 -13.03 -4.06 3.43
CA ALA A 88 -14.17 -4.35 2.56
C ALA A 88 -13.92 -3.91 1.11
N LEU A 89 -13.36 -2.71 0.91
CA LEU A 89 -13.15 -2.16 -0.41
C LEU A 89 -11.97 -2.82 -1.14
N ALA A 90 -10.96 -3.33 -0.42
CA ALA A 90 -9.91 -4.16 -0.97
C ALA A 90 -10.42 -5.54 -1.42
N ASP A 91 -11.27 -6.21 -0.63
CA ASP A 91 -11.88 -7.48 -1.06
C ASP A 91 -12.76 -7.27 -2.30
N GLU A 92 -13.56 -6.21 -2.30
CA GLU A 92 -14.44 -5.88 -3.41
C GLU A 92 -13.67 -5.48 -4.68
N SER A 93 -12.61 -4.66 -4.56
CA SER A 93 -11.81 -4.27 -5.72
C SER A 93 -11.14 -5.47 -6.39
N VAL A 94 -10.51 -6.36 -5.61
CA VAL A 94 -9.83 -7.53 -6.18
C VAL A 94 -10.84 -8.54 -6.73
N ARG A 95 -12.04 -8.63 -6.14
CA ARG A 95 -13.15 -9.43 -6.70
C ARG A 95 -13.54 -8.90 -8.08
N LEU A 96 -13.81 -7.59 -8.20
CA LEU A 96 -14.15 -6.96 -9.47
C LEU A 96 -13.00 -7.08 -10.49
N GLU A 97 -11.76 -6.88 -10.08
CA GLU A 97 -10.60 -7.06 -10.97
C GLU A 97 -10.50 -8.49 -11.53
N SER A 98 -10.94 -9.49 -10.76
CA SER A 98 -11.04 -10.87 -11.22
C SER A 98 -12.21 -11.08 -12.20
N GLU A 99 -13.39 -10.50 -11.90
CA GLU A 99 -14.57 -10.56 -12.78
C GLU A 99 -14.35 -9.87 -14.14
N TYR A 100 -13.55 -8.81 -14.15
CA TYR A 100 -13.17 -8.05 -15.35
C TYR A 100 -11.86 -8.53 -16.00
N GLU A 101 -11.29 -9.64 -15.52
CA GLU A 101 -10.06 -10.25 -16.06
C GLU A 101 -8.86 -9.27 -16.14
N LEU A 102 -8.78 -8.31 -15.21
CA LEU A 102 -7.73 -7.28 -15.18
C LEU A 102 -6.37 -7.81 -14.66
N LEU A 103 -6.31 -9.08 -14.27
CA LEU A 103 -5.21 -9.69 -13.53
C LEU A 103 -4.60 -10.87 -14.31
N PRO A 104 -3.80 -10.63 -15.37
CA PRO A 104 -3.28 -11.71 -16.21
C PRO A 104 -2.17 -12.54 -15.54
N ASN A 105 -1.47 -11.99 -14.54
CA ASN A 105 -0.36 -12.67 -13.85
C ASN A 105 -0.54 -12.58 -12.33
N LEU A 106 -0.66 -13.75 -11.69
CA LEU A 106 -0.70 -13.90 -10.25
C LEU A 106 0.72 -13.70 -9.69
N GLU A 107 0.98 -12.57 -9.03
CA GLU A 107 1.97 -12.59 -7.94
C GLU A 107 1.37 -13.46 -6.85
N ILE A 108 1.89 -14.68 -6.71
CA ILE A 108 1.55 -15.57 -5.61
C ILE A 108 2.05 -14.86 -4.35
N ILE A 109 1.14 -14.42 -3.50
CA ILE A 109 1.50 -14.02 -2.14
C ILE A 109 1.82 -15.32 -1.40
N GLU A 110 3.12 -15.60 -1.27
CA GLU A 110 3.63 -16.73 -0.51
C GLU A 110 3.51 -16.45 1.01
N GLU A 111 2.28 -16.24 1.49
CA GLU A 111 2.00 -16.41 2.92
C GLU A 111 1.32 -17.76 3.14
N PRO A 112 1.88 -18.64 3.99
CA PRO A 112 1.27 -19.91 4.31
C PRO A 112 0.00 -19.67 5.16
N LEU A 113 -1.14 -19.51 4.50
CA LEU A 113 -2.45 -19.49 5.12
C LEU A 113 -2.91 -20.96 5.30
N GLN A 114 -2.62 -21.56 6.46
CA GLN A 114 -3.17 -22.88 6.83
C GLN A 114 -4.58 -22.70 7.42
N PHE A 115 -5.59 -23.21 6.72
CA PHE A 115 -6.97 -23.26 7.20
C PHE A 115 -7.67 -24.51 6.60
N GLU A 116 -8.36 -25.31 7.42
CA GLU A 116 -9.18 -26.49 7.08
C GLU A 116 -10.71 -26.22 7.17
N GLY A 117 -11.41 -26.01 6.05
CA GLY A 117 -12.89 -26.00 6.02
C GLY A 117 -13.53 -25.20 4.88
N ALA A 118 -14.82 -25.46 4.58
CA ALA A 118 -15.53 -24.79 3.47
C ALA A 118 -15.82 -23.29 3.74
N THR A 119 -16.21 -22.92 4.96
CA THR A 119 -16.28 -21.53 5.45
C THR A 119 -14.91 -20.86 5.50
N GLU A 120 -13.85 -21.67 5.57
CA GLU A 120 -12.47 -21.19 5.60
C GLU A 120 -11.96 -20.86 4.20
N SER A 121 -12.45 -21.52 3.14
CA SER A 121 -12.11 -21.17 1.75
C SER A 121 -12.47 -19.73 1.38
N THR A 122 -13.63 -19.25 1.83
CA THR A 122 -14.10 -17.88 1.59
C THR A 122 -13.27 -16.89 2.40
N ARG A 123 -12.92 -17.23 3.64
CA ARG A 123 -12.04 -16.43 4.50
C ARG A 123 -10.63 -16.33 3.93
N VAL A 124 -10.04 -17.45 3.48
CA VAL A 124 -8.71 -17.50 2.83
C VAL A 124 -8.68 -16.61 1.58
N THR A 125 -9.74 -16.67 0.78
CA THR A 125 -9.84 -15.85 -0.43
C THR A 125 -9.87 -14.36 -0.09
N LYS A 126 -10.69 -13.95 0.88
CA LYS A 126 -10.74 -12.55 1.35
C LYS A 126 -9.40 -12.07 1.88
N VAL A 127 -8.73 -12.88 2.71
CA VAL A 127 -7.40 -12.56 3.25
C VAL A 127 -6.38 -12.35 2.13
N ARG A 128 -6.30 -13.26 1.16
CA ARG A 128 -5.39 -13.14 0.02
C ARG A 128 -5.64 -11.88 -0.82
N ARG A 129 -6.91 -11.52 -1.02
CA ARG A 129 -7.30 -10.31 -1.75
C ARG A 129 -6.86 -9.04 -1.02
N ALA A 130 -7.14 -8.96 0.28
CA ALA A 130 -6.72 -7.83 1.10
C ALA A 130 -5.19 -7.69 1.16
N GLN A 131 -4.45 -8.78 1.33
CA GLN A 131 -2.98 -8.78 1.29
C GLN A 131 -2.43 -8.31 -0.06
N ARG A 132 -3.06 -8.73 -1.16
CA ARG A 132 -2.67 -8.31 -2.52
C ARG A 132 -2.82 -6.82 -2.71
N PHE A 133 -4.01 -6.32 -2.38
CA PHE A 133 -4.32 -4.92 -2.46
C PHE A 133 -3.32 -4.11 -1.62
N PHE A 134 -3.13 -4.51 -0.36
CA PHE A 134 -2.18 -3.88 0.56
C PHE A 134 -0.76 -3.85 -0.01
N ARG A 135 -0.24 -5.00 -0.44
CA ARG A 135 1.11 -5.11 -1.00
C ARG A 135 1.30 -4.19 -2.20
N SER A 136 0.41 -4.26 -3.19
CA SER A 136 0.52 -3.44 -4.39
C SER A 136 0.42 -1.94 -4.10
N THR A 137 -0.44 -1.56 -3.16
CA THR A 137 -0.66 -0.17 -2.77
C THR A 137 0.54 0.41 -2.02
N VAL A 138 1.09 -0.34 -1.06
CA VAL A 138 2.28 0.06 -0.30
C VAL A 138 3.50 0.15 -1.22
N LEU A 139 3.77 -0.87 -2.05
CA LEU A 139 4.92 -0.78 -2.97
C LEU A 139 4.80 0.42 -3.92
N ALA A 140 3.60 0.69 -4.47
CA ALA A 140 3.38 1.82 -5.35
C ALA A 140 3.54 3.18 -4.64
N SER A 141 3.14 3.30 -3.38
CA SER A 141 3.29 4.54 -2.60
C SER A 141 4.75 4.90 -2.31
N TYR A 142 5.63 3.91 -2.30
CA TYR A 142 7.08 4.07 -2.17
C TYR A 142 7.84 3.98 -3.50
N GLU A 143 7.16 4.05 -4.65
CA GLU A 143 7.77 3.94 -5.99
C GLU A 143 8.62 2.67 -6.16
N GLU A 144 8.13 1.55 -5.62
CA GLU A 144 8.80 0.23 -5.61
C GLU A 144 10.21 0.30 -5.04
N ARG A 145 10.37 1.04 -3.94
CA ARG A 145 11.65 1.27 -3.28
C ARG A 145 11.55 1.01 -1.79
N CYS A 146 12.55 0.35 -1.20
CA CYS A 146 12.66 0.25 0.26
C CYS A 146 12.81 1.64 0.88
N CYS A 147 11.99 1.93 1.90
CA CYS A 147 11.97 3.23 2.56
C CYS A 147 13.24 3.52 3.40
N ILE A 148 14.03 2.50 3.74
CA ILE A 148 15.30 2.65 4.48
C ILE A 148 16.49 2.68 3.51
N THR A 149 16.71 1.57 2.79
CA THR A 149 17.94 1.35 2.02
C THR A 149 17.89 1.87 0.59
N LYS A 150 16.70 2.27 0.13
CA LYS A 150 16.43 2.72 -1.25
C LYS A 150 16.61 1.64 -2.33
N ILE A 151 16.74 0.36 -1.94
CA ILE A 151 16.75 -0.78 -2.88
C ILE A 151 15.48 -0.73 -3.73
N GLN A 152 15.66 -0.80 -5.05
CA GLN A 152 14.58 -0.70 -6.04
C GLN A 152 14.55 -1.97 -6.90
N ASN A 153 14.28 -3.10 -6.23
CA ASN A 153 14.07 -4.40 -6.86
C ASN A 153 12.86 -5.05 -6.20
N LYS A 154 11.74 -5.11 -6.92
CA LYS A 154 10.44 -5.57 -6.44
C LYS A 154 10.46 -6.94 -5.76
N GLU A 155 11.27 -7.86 -6.27
CA GLU A 155 11.41 -9.23 -5.73
C GLU A 155 12.06 -9.26 -4.34
N LEU A 156 12.78 -8.19 -3.97
CA LEU A 156 13.41 -8.04 -2.66
C LEU A 156 12.56 -7.23 -1.67
N LEU A 157 11.41 -6.72 -2.11
CA LEU A 157 10.57 -5.82 -1.33
C LEU A 157 9.37 -6.53 -0.70
N ILE A 158 9.07 -6.11 0.51
CA ILE A 158 7.98 -6.56 1.36
C ILE A 158 7.16 -5.34 1.74
N ALA A 159 5.83 -5.48 1.68
CA ALA A 159 4.92 -4.53 2.30
C ALA A 159 4.74 -4.99 3.75
N SER A 160 5.55 -4.43 4.63
CA SER A 160 5.58 -4.76 6.05
C SER A 160 4.44 -4.04 6.77
N HIS A 161 3.70 -4.77 7.61
CA HIS A 161 2.67 -4.16 8.45
C HIS A 161 3.29 -3.53 9.70
N ILE A 162 2.90 -2.30 10.03
CA ILE A 162 3.32 -1.64 11.27
C ILE A 162 2.67 -2.33 12.47
N ILE A 163 1.35 -2.51 12.40
CA ILE A 163 0.57 -3.33 13.32
C ILE A 163 0.32 -4.69 12.68
N PRO A 164 0.72 -5.80 13.33
CA PRO A 164 0.56 -7.13 12.78
C PRO A 164 -0.87 -7.44 12.35
N TRP A 165 -1.00 -8.18 11.25
CA TRP A 165 -2.27 -8.57 10.63
C TRP A 165 -3.30 -9.18 11.61
N SER A 166 -2.84 -9.90 12.62
CA SER A 166 -3.68 -10.58 13.61
C SER A 166 -4.32 -9.64 14.64
N GLU A 167 -3.74 -8.45 14.86
CA GLU A 167 -4.09 -7.56 15.98
C GLU A 167 -5.28 -6.64 15.67
N ASP A 168 -5.40 -6.17 14.43
CA ASP A 168 -6.43 -5.19 14.06
C ASP A 168 -6.93 -5.43 12.63
N ALA A 169 -8.19 -5.88 12.52
CA ALA A 169 -8.80 -6.18 11.23
C ALA A 169 -8.92 -4.92 10.34
N THR A 170 -9.19 -3.76 10.94
CA THR A 170 -9.40 -2.50 10.21
C THR A 170 -8.12 -1.99 9.54
N LYS A 171 -6.96 -2.43 10.02
CA LYS A 171 -5.63 -2.02 9.57
C LYS A 171 -4.98 -2.98 8.58
N ARG A 172 -5.64 -4.09 8.23
CA ARG A 172 -5.07 -5.14 7.36
C ARG A 172 -4.82 -4.68 5.93
N ALA A 173 -5.78 -3.94 5.38
CA ALA A 173 -5.73 -3.41 4.03
C ALA A 173 -5.44 -1.89 3.98
N ASP A 174 -5.34 -1.24 5.15
CA ASP A 174 -5.05 0.19 5.26
C ASP A 174 -3.57 0.44 4.91
N PRO A 175 -3.25 1.12 3.80
CA PRO A 175 -1.87 1.36 3.39
C PRO A 175 -1.10 2.28 4.35
N HIS A 176 -1.77 3.05 5.23
CA HIS A 176 -1.08 3.82 6.28
C HIS A 176 -0.51 2.90 7.37
N ASN A 177 -0.95 1.65 7.45
CA ASN A 177 -0.36 0.61 8.29
C ASN A 177 0.82 -0.10 7.59
N GLY A 178 1.35 0.44 6.48
CA GLY A 178 2.34 -0.23 5.66
C GLY A 178 3.66 0.53 5.51
N LEU A 179 4.76 -0.23 5.50
CA LEU A 179 6.10 0.23 5.12
C LEU A 179 6.63 -0.63 3.97
N CYS A 180 7.19 -0.02 2.93
CA CYS A 180 7.92 -0.76 1.91
C CYS A 180 9.35 -1.03 2.40
N LEU A 181 9.65 -2.27 2.78
CA LEU A 181 10.95 -2.68 3.32
C LEU A 181 11.61 -3.72 2.42
N ASN A 182 12.93 -3.84 2.49
CA ASN A 182 13.60 -5.03 1.96
C ASN A 182 13.52 -6.17 2.98
N ALA A 183 13.67 -7.42 2.55
CA ALA A 183 13.51 -8.60 3.40
C ALA A 183 14.33 -8.59 4.71
N LEU A 184 15.54 -8.03 4.71
CA LEU A 184 16.37 -7.95 5.92
C LEU A 184 15.81 -6.96 6.94
N HIS A 185 15.38 -5.79 6.46
CA HIS A 185 14.86 -4.72 7.33
C HIS A 185 13.43 -5.00 7.77
N ASP A 186 12.61 -5.60 6.90
CA ASP A 186 11.30 -6.15 7.27
C ASP A 186 11.43 -7.11 8.44
N LYS A 187 12.33 -8.11 8.33
CA LYS A 187 12.51 -9.06 9.41
C LYS A 187 13.01 -8.43 10.71
N ALA A 188 13.84 -7.41 10.63
CA ALA A 188 14.31 -6.67 11.79
C ALA A 188 13.18 -5.85 12.43
N PHE A 189 12.32 -5.24 11.62
CA PHE A 189 11.17 -4.45 12.08
C PHE A 189 10.13 -5.34 12.76
N ASP A 190 9.71 -6.43 12.12
CA ASP A 190 8.78 -7.44 12.66
C ASP A 190 9.23 -8.03 14.01
N ARG A 191 10.55 -8.12 14.21
CA ARG A 191 11.15 -8.65 15.44
C ARG A 191 11.41 -7.57 16.50
N GLY A 192 11.03 -6.32 16.23
CA GLY A 192 11.26 -5.20 17.12
C GLY A 192 12.72 -4.81 17.28
N LEU A 193 13.61 -5.24 16.37
CA LEU A 193 15.03 -4.86 16.41
C LEU A 193 15.24 -3.44 15.91
N ILE A 194 14.34 -2.95 15.05
CA ILE A 194 14.27 -1.57 14.57
C ILE A 194 12.84 -1.05 14.70
N THR A 195 12.67 0.26 14.84
CA THR A 195 11.38 0.97 14.80
C THR A 195 11.59 2.38 14.23
N LEU A 196 10.52 3.16 14.11
CA LEU A 196 10.59 4.58 13.77
C LEU A 196 10.17 5.46 14.95
N ASP A 197 10.87 6.57 15.18
CA ASP A 197 10.48 7.59 16.17
C ASP A 197 9.35 8.52 15.66
N GLU A 198 9.01 9.53 16.46
CA GLU A 198 7.97 10.53 16.18
C GLU A 198 8.26 11.38 14.92
N GLU A 199 9.54 11.47 14.52
CA GLU A 199 10.02 12.15 13.33
C GLU A 199 10.29 11.20 12.14
N TYR A 200 9.87 9.93 12.25
CA TYR A 200 10.08 8.87 11.26
C TYR A 200 11.56 8.52 11.01
N ARG A 201 12.42 8.70 12.02
CA ARG A 201 13.82 8.28 11.96
C ARG A 201 13.99 6.88 12.49
N LEU A 202 14.94 6.15 11.93
CA LEU A 202 15.18 4.77 12.28
C LEU A 202 15.84 4.67 13.67
N VAL A 203 15.19 3.93 14.57
CA VAL A 203 15.69 3.64 15.92
C VAL A 203 16.04 2.17 16.01
N HIS A 204 17.21 1.88 16.56
CA HIS A 204 17.68 0.50 16.75
C HIS A 204 17.61 0.10 18.21
N SER A 205 17.26 -1.17 18.44
CA SER A 205 17.33 -1.83 19.75
C SER A 205 18.77 -1.93 20.24
N GLN A 206 18.96 -2.04 21.56
CA GLN A 206 20.29 -2.35 22.08
C GLN A 206 20.81 -3.69 21.55
N GLN A 207 19.93 -4.69 21.44
CA GLN A 207 20.26 -6.01 20.91
C GLN A 207 20.85 -5.94 19.48
N LEU A 208 20.31 -5.07 18.61
CA LEU A 208 20.83 -4.88 17.26
C LEU A 208 22.20 -4.18 17.26
N ARG A 209 22.37 -3.17 18.14
CA ARG A 209 23.64 -2.44 18.29
C ARG A 209 24.77 -3.35 18.76
N ASP A 210 24.49 -4.26 19.69
CA ASP A 210 25.48 -5.22 20.18
C ASP A 210 25.98 -6.16 19.06
N ALA A 211 25.15 -6.40 18.04
CA ALA A 211 25.50 -7.23 16.88
C ALA A 211 26.39 -6.53 15.85
N TYR A 212 26.67 -5.23 15.99
CA TYR A 212 27.53 -4.47 15.06
C TYR A 212 29.00 -4.92 15.05
N THR A 213 29.41 -5.80 15.98
CA THR A 213 30.72 -6.44 15.90
C THR A 213 30.87 -7.30 14.63
N VAL A 214 29.75 -7.74 14.05
CA VAL A 214 29.71 -8.44 12.77
C VAL A 214 29.69 -7.41 11.64
N GLU A 215 30.67 -7.48 10.73
CA GLU A 215 30.83 -6.51 9.64
C GLU A 215 29.58 -6.35 8.77
N ALA A 216 28.86 -7.44 8.49
CA ALA A 216 27.60 -7.37 7.75
C ALA A 216 26.55 -6.54 8.49
N MET A 217 26.40 -6.72 9.81
CA MET A 217 25.43 -5.96 10.61
C MET A 217 25.80 -4.48 10.66
N ASN A 218 27.08 -4.20 10.87
CA ASN A 218 27.62 -2.84 10.84
C ASN A 218 27.37 -2.16 9.48
N ARG A 219 27.52 -2.89 8.37
CA ARG A 219 27.31 -2.35 7.02
C ARG A 219 25.84 -2.15 6.66
N PHE A 220 24.97 -3.08 7.06
CA PHE A 220 23.57 -3.09 6.60
C PHE A 220 22.60 -2.32 7.51
N PHE A 221 22.94 -2.07 8.78
CA PHE A 221 22.06 -1.37 9.71
C PHE A 221 22.62 -0.02 10.15
N ARG A 222 23.85 0.02 10.68
CA ARG A 222 24.40 1.22 11.34
C ARG A 222 24.33 2.52 10.51
N PRO A 223 24.54 2.54 9.17
CA PRO A 223 24.48 3.77 8.40
C PRO A 223 23.09 4.43 8.35
N TYR A 224 22.04 3.70 8.73
CA TYR A 224 20.66 4.15 8.69
C TYR A 224 20.12 4.58 10.06
N GLU A 225 20.85 4.32 11.15
CA GLU A 225 20.41 4.70 12.50
C GLU A 225 20.29 6.23 12.64
N GLY A 226 19.13 6.71 13.07
CA GLY A 226 18.81 8.14 13.21
C GLY A 226 18.47 8.87 11.91
N GLU A 227 18.57 8.19 10.75
CA GLU A 227 18.19 8.75 9.46
C GLU A 227 16.67 8.65 9.25
N PRO A 228 16.03 9.67 8.66
CA PRO A 228 14.62 9.60 8.29
C PRO A 228 14.41 8.59 7.16
N ILE A 229 13.27 7.90 7.19
CA ILE A 229 12.86 7.08 6.04
C ILE A 229 12.64 7.95 4.80
N HIS A 230 12.77 7.33 3.64
CA HIS A 230 12.19 7.87 2.42
C HIS A 230 10.67 7.81 2.53
N PHE A 231 10.03 8.97 2.61
CA PHE A 231 8.59 9.09 2.73
C PHE A 231 7.88 8.58 1.48
N PRO A 232 6.73 7.90 1.63
CA PRO A 232 5.89 7.60 0.49
C PRO A 232 5.26 8.90 -0.03
N TRP A 233 4.91 8.91 -1.31
CA TRP A 233 4.24 10.07 -1.91
C TRP A 233 2.73 10.08 -1.64
N ARG A 234 2.19 9.08 -0.94
CA ARG A 234 0.81 9.02 -0.43
C ARG A 234 0.74 7.98 0.68
N PHE A 235 -0.34 7.95 1.45
CA PHE A 235 -0.52 6.99 2.56
C PHE A 235 0.66 7.04 3.54
N LEU A 236 0.88 8.21 4.14
CA LEU A 236 1.92 8.39 5.15
C LEU A 236 1.73 7.35 6.28
N PRO A 237 2.80 6.71 6.78
CA PRO A 237 2.66 5.76 7.89
C PRO A 237 1.95 6.38 9.09
N ASP A 238 0.95 5.70 9.62
CA ASP A 238 0.11 6.19 10.70
C ASP A 238 0.91 6.31 12.00
N ARG A 239 0.85 7.49 12.64
CA ARG A 239 1.64 7.79 13.85
C ARG A 239 1.23 6.94 15.04
N GLU A 240 -0.07 6.68 15.20
CA GLU A 240 -0.60 5.87 16.30
C GLU A 240 -0.20 4.40 16.11
N CYS A 241 -0.18 3.91 14.88
CA CYS A 241 0.34 2.59 14.54
C CYS A 241 1.83 2.48 14.89
N LEU A 242 2.65 3.48 14.53
CA LEU A 242 4.07 3.48 14.88
C LEU A 242 4.30 3.58 16.39
N GLU A 243 3.52 4.39 17.11
CA GLU A 243 3.57 4.47 18.57
C GLU A 243 3.24 3.11 19.22
N ARG A 244 2.16 2.46 18.76
CA ARG A 244 1.81 1.10 19.20
C ARG A 244 2.94 0.11 18.93
N HIS A 245 3.57 0.14 17.75
CA HIS A 245 4.73 -0.68 17.45
C HIS A 245 5.90 -0.41 18.42
N ARG A 246 6.23 0.86 18.69
CA ARG A 246 7.25 1.25 19.68
C ARG A 246 6.95 0.72 21.08
N ASN A 247 5.68 0.70 21.48
CA ASN A 247 5.27 0.32 22.84
C ASN A 247 5.10 -1.19 23.03
N GLN A 248 4.78 -1.94 21.96
CA GLN A 248 4.35 -3.34 22.06
C GLN A 248 5.29 -4.34 21.38
N ILE A 249 6.05 -3.91 20.37
CA ILE A 249 6.85 -4.80 19.51
C ILE A 249 8.33 -4.48 19.63
N PHE A 250 8.69 -3.19 19.64
CA PHE A 250 10.09 -2.77 19.73
C PHE A 250 10.76 -3.24 21.03
N VAL A 251 11.92 -3.87 20.88
CA VAL A 251 12.73 -4.35 21.99
C VAL A 251 13.74 -3.26 22.30
N ALA A 252 13.46 -2.41 23.30
CA ALA A 252 14.34 -1.29 23.67
C ALA A 252 15.76 -1.73 24.03
#